data_AF-A0A0B0D7J7-F1
#
_entry.id   AF-A0A0B0D7J7-F1
#
_cell.length_a   1.000
_cell.length_b   1.000
_cell.length_c   1.000
_cell.angle_alpha   90.00
_cell.angle_beta   90.00
_cell.angle_gamma   90.00
#
_symmetry.space_group_name_H-M   'P 1'
#
loop_
_entity.id
_entity.type
_entity.pdbx_description
1 polymer ?
#
loop_
_entity_poly.entity_id
_entity_poly.type
_entity_poly.pdbx_seq_one_letter_code
_entity_poly.pdbx_strand_id
1 'polypeptide(L)'
;NKHEKRRLTFHTFLDQYEDVLVPGGEITLKTDNKGLFEYSLISFSQYGMVLEDVSVDLHADEDPLNVPTEYEEKFSEKGQPIYRCRVRFKT
;
A
#
# COMPACT_ATOMS: atom_id res chain seq x y z
N ASN A 1 -4.45 -15.14 11.76
CA ASN A 1 -3.35 -15.81 11.00
C ASN A 1 -2.04 -15.69 11.81
N LYS A 2 -1.17 -16.71 11.90
CA LYS A 2 0.01 -16.73 12.82
C LYS A 2 1.00 -15.56 12.60
N HIS A 3 1.04 -14.96 11.41
CA HIS A 3 1.98 -13.89 11.04
C HIS A 3 1.34 -12.53 10.80
N GLU A 4 0.05 -12.38 11.08
CA GLU A 4 -0.72 -11.17 10.80
C GLU A 4 -0.18 -9.92 11.51
N LYS A 5 0.17 -10.06 12.79
CA LYS A 5 0.73 -8.98 13.62
C LYS A 5 2.12 -8.49 13.15
N ARG A 6 2.74 -9.18 12.18
CA ARG A 6 4.05 -8.80 11.62
C ARG A 6 3.93 -8.01 10.32
N ARG A 7 2.71 -7.83 9.80
CA ARG A 7 2.46 -7.04 8.59
C ARG A 7 2.59 -5.56 8.94
N LEU A 8 3.35 -4.81 8.14
CA LEU A 8 3.59 -3.38 8.37
C LEU A 8 2.32 -2.52 8.25
N THR A 9 1.23 -3.08 7.71
CA THR A 9 -0.08 -2.40 7.66
C THR A 9 -1.00 -2.83 8.80
N PHE A 10 -0.51 -3.54 9.82
CA PHE A 10 -1.28 -3.84 11.03
C PHE A 10 -1.38 -2.61 11.93
N HIS A 11 -2.49 -2.45 12.67
CA HIS A 11 -2.82 -1.20 13.38
C HIS A 11 -1.68 -0.68 14.27
N THR A 12 -0.92 -1.52 14.97
CA THR A 12 0.18 -1.07 15.84
C THR A 12 1.32 -0.39 15.08
N PHE A 13 1.50 -0.71 13.79
CA PHE A 13 2.43 0.01 12.92
C PHE A 13 1.82 1.31 12.41
N LEU A 14 0.51 1.31 12.10
CA LEU A 14 -0.20 2.52 11.68
C LEU A 14 -0.21 3.58 12.77
N ASP A 15 -0.39 3.19 14.04
CA ASP A 15 -0.25 4.04 15.22
C ASP A 15 1.11 4.76 15.21
N GLN A 16 2.19 4.01 15.01
CA GLN A 16 3.55 4.55 14.96
C GLN A 16 3.80 5.46 13.74
N TYR A 17 3.17 5.17 12.61
CA TYR A 17 3.29 6.01 11.42
C TYR A 17 2.56 7.34 11.59
N GLU A 18 1.37 7.32 12.21
CA GLU A 18 0.61 8.53 12.52
C GLU A 18 1.35 9.45 13.49
N ASP A 19 2.04 8.88 14.49
CA ASP A 19 2.86 9.64 15.44
C ASP A 19 4.07 10.35 14.80
N VAL A 20 4.63 9.78 13.73
CA VAL A 20 5.86 10.28 13.08
C VAL A 20 5.55 11.22 11.91
N LEU A 21 4.43 10.99 11.22
CA LEU A 21 4.03 11.79 10.08
C LEU A 21 3.40 13.12 10.50
N VAL A 22 3.40 14.09 9.57
CA VAL A 22 2.65 15.34 9.77
C VAL A 22 1.14 15.06 9.81
N PRO A 23 0.33 15.92 10.47
CA PRO A 23 -1.12 15.78 10.46
C PRO A 23 -1.68 15.64 9.05
N GLY A 24 -2.53 14.64 8.82
CA GLY A 24 -3.03 14.31 7.48
C GLY A 24 -1.99 13.71 6.53
N GLY A 25 -0.91 13.12 7.06
CA GLY A 25 0.10 12.43 6.29
C GLY A 25 -0.44 11.24 5.50
N GLU A 26 0.31 10.84 4.47
CA GLU A 26 -0.07 9.78 3.54
C GLU A 26 0.88 8.58 3.61
N ILE A 27 0.33 7.38 3.41
CA ILE A 27 1.08 6.15 3.16
C ILE A 27 0.77 5.70 1.73
N THR A 28 1.81 5.48 0.93
CA THR A 28 1.72 4.77 -0.35
C THR A 28 2.24 3.35 -0.17
N LEU A 29 1.39 2.35 -0.42
CA LEU A 29 1.76 0.94 -0.43
C LEU A 29 1.77 0.43 -1.88
N LYS A 30 2.87 -0.21 -2.28
CA LYS A 30 2.97 -1.02 -3.50
C LYS A 30 3.35 -2.45 -3.14
N THR A 31 2.69 -3.44 -3.73
CA THR A 31 3.00 -4.86 -3.52
C THR A 31 2.53 -5.70 -4.70
N ASP A 32 3.25 -6.78 -5.00
CA ASP A 32 2.88 -7.85 -5.92
C ASP A 32 1.99 -8.92 -5.25
N ASN A 33 1.83 -8.86 -3.93
CA ASN A 33 1.10 -9.86 -3.16
C ASN A 33 -0.36 -9.46 -2.95
N LYS A 34 -1.25 -10.05 -3.76
CA LYS A 34 -2.71 -9.83 -3.69
C LYS A 34 -3.29 -9.98 -2.28
N GLY A 35 -2.91 -11.03 -1.55
CA GLY A 35 -3.46 -11.31 -0.21
C GLY A 35 -2.97 -10.34 0.86
N LEU A 36 -1.75 -9.79 0.70
CA LEU A 36 -1.28 -8.69 1.53
C LEU A 36 -2.05 -7.42 1.18
N PHE A 37 -2.23 -7.13 -0.11
CA PHE A 37 -2.94 -5.94 -0.58
C PHE A 37 -4.38 -5.86 -0.07
N GLU A 38 -5.17 -6.93 -0.26
CA GLU A 38 -6.55 -7.02 0.23
C GLU A 38 -6.64 -6.81 1.74
N TYR A 39 -5.72 -7.43 2.50
CA TYR A 39 -5.63 -7.22 3.93
C TYR A 39 -5.31 -5.77 4.29
N SER A 40 -4.35 -5.16 3.59
CA SER A 40 -3.93 -3.79 3.86
C SER A 40 -5.07 -2.80 3.62
N LEU A 41 -5.85 -2.94 2.54
CA LEU A 41 -7.02 -2.09 2.28
C LEU A 41 -8.04 -2.15 3.43
N ILE A 42 -8.35 -3.36 3.92
CA ILE A 42 -9.25 -3.55 5.05
C ILE A 42 -8.65 -2.92 6.32
N SER A 43 -7.37 -3.16 6.59
CA SER A 43 -6.70 -2.64 7.78
C SER A 43 -6.69 -1.11 7.82
N PHE A 44 -6.34 -0.45 6.71
CA PHE A 44 -6.39 1.01 6.60
C PHE A 44 -7.81 1.55 6.79
N SER A 45 -8.81 0.91 6.17
CA SER A 45 -10.21 1.30 6.33
C SER A 45 -10.70 1.14 7.77
N GLN A 46 -10.32 0.07 8.47
CA GLN A 46 -10.68 -0.19 9.87
C GLN A 46 -9.97 0.75 10.83
N TYR A 47 -8.73 1.12 10.54
CA TYR A 47 -7.99 2.15 11.28
C TYR A 47 -8.66 3.53 11.14
N GLY A 48 -9.39 3.76 10.04
CA GLY A 48 -10.13 4.98 9.79
C GLY A 48 -9.46 5.94 8.81
N MET A 49 -8.40 5.47 8.12
CA MET A 49 -7.76 6.22 7.04
C MET A 49 -8.68 6.37 5.84
N VAL A 50 -8.42 7.40 5.01
CA VAL A 50 -9.12 7.63 3.74
C VAL A 50 -8.32 6.99 2.61
N LEU A 51 -8.94 6.12 1.83
CA LEU A 51 -8.40 5.58 0.58
C LEU A 51 -8.53 6.64 -0.52
N GLU A 52 -7.42 7.20 -0.97
CA GLU A 52 -7.40 8.25 -2.00
C GLU A 52 -7.28 7.67 -3.41
N ASP A 53 -6.51 6.59 -3.54
CA ASP A 53 -6.25 5.91 -4.81
C ASP A 53 -6.06 4.41 -4.58
N VAL A 54 -6.56 3.61 -5.52
CA VAL A 54 -6.41 2.15 -5.54
C VAL A 54 -6.22 1.71 -6.98
N SER A 55 -5.08 1.09 -7.24
CA SER A 55 -4.75 0.42 -8.50
C SER A 55 -4.54 -1.07 -8.25
N VAL A 56 -5.16 -1.90 -9.09
CA VAL A 56 -5.00 -3.36 -9.07
C VAL A 56 -4.11 -3.88 -10.19
N ASP A 57 -3.62 -2.98 -11.05
CA ASP A 57 -2.65 -3.26 -12.11
C ASP A 57 -1.89 -1.97 -12.47
N LEU A 58 -0.93 -1.60 -11.62
CA LEU A 58 -0.20 -0.34 -11.73
C LEU A 58 0.57 -0.19 -13.04
N HIS A 59 1.02 -1.29 -13.63
CA HIS A 59 1.74 -1.24 -14.91
C HIS A 59 0.83 -0.90 -16.09
N ALA A 60 -0.46 -1.20 -15.99
CA ALA A 60 -1.45 -0.83 -17.01
C ALA A 60 -1.89 0.63 -16.92
N ASP A 61 -1.71 1.27 -15.75
CA ASP A 61 -2.19 2.65 -15.52
C ASP A 61 -1.28 3.73 -16.13
N GLU A 62 -0.10 3.37 -16.67
CA GLU A 62 0.88 4.28 -17.29
C GLU A 62 1.19 5.53 -16.45
N ASP A 63 1.17 5.42 -15.12
CA ASP A 63 1.35 6.57 -14.22
C ASP A 63 2.75 7.19 -14.38
N PRO A 64 2.88 8.46 -14.82
CA PRO A 64 4.17 9.11 -15.06
C PRO A 64 4.98 9.36 -13.77
N LEU A 65 4.34 9.30 -12.59
CA LEU A 65 5.00 9.40 -11.29
C LEU A 65 5.44 8.04 -10.75
N ASN A 66 5.13 6.94 -11.45
CA ASN A 66 5.60 5.63 -11.08
C ASN A 66 7.09 5.50 -11.39
N VAL A 67 7.93 5.61 -10.35
CA VAL A 67 9.33 5.22 -10.43
C VAL A 67 9.41 3.71 -10.16
N PRO A 68 9.71 2.88 -11.18
CA PRO A 68 9.83 1.45 -10.98
C PRO A 68 11.08 1.14 -10.16
N THR A 69 11.00 0.11 -9.34
CA THR A 69 12.17 -0.46 -8.67
C THR A 69 12.92 -1.42 -9.60
N GLU A 70 14.20 -1.67 -9.34
CA GLU A 70 14.99 -2.67 -10.09
C GLU A 70 14.33 -4.07 -10.07
N TYR A 71 13.59 -4.38 -9.01
CA TYR A 71 12.82 -5.62 -8.90
C TYR A 71 11.63 -5.63 -9.86
N GLU A 72 10.85 -4.55 -9.92
CA GLU A 72 9.72 -4.42 -10.85
C GLU A 72 10.18 -4.46 -12.31
N GLU A 73 11.32 -3.85 -12.65
CA GLU A 73 11.90 -3.94 -14.00
C GLU A 73 12.23 -5.39 -14.37
N LYS A 74 12.91 -6.12 -13.47
CA LYS A 74 13.29 -7.54 -13.69
C LYS A 74 12.12 -8.50 -13.76
N PHE A 75 10.97 -8.16 -13.17
CA PHE A 75 9.81 -9.04 -13.06
C PHE A 75 8.59 -8.58 -13.87
N SER A 76 8.64 -7.40 -14.48
CA SER A 76 7.63 -6.89 -15.43
C SER A 76 7.37 -7.89 -16.56
N GLU A 77 8.40 -8.59 -17.02
CA GLU A 77 8.31 -9.62 -18.07
C GLU A 77 7.51 -10.87 -17.66
N LYS A 78 7.24 -11.07 -16.36
CA LYS A 78 6.46 -12.22 -15.86
C LYS A 78 4.95 -11.94 -15.83
N GLY A 79 4.51 -10.73 -16.17
CA GLY A 79 3.09 -10.37 -16.28
C GLY A 79 2.32 -10.44 -14.95
N GLN A 80 3.01 -10.34 -13.81
CA GLN A 80 2.35 -10.27 -12.50
C GLN A 80 1.93 -8.82 -12.23
N PRO A 81 0.65 -8.55 -11.93
CA PRO A 81 0.18 -7.20 -11.66
C PRO A 81 0.79 -6.69 -10.35
N ILE A 82 1.14 -5.40 -10.34
CA ILE A 82 1.51 -4.68 -9.13
C ILE A 82 0.29 -3.95 -8.61
N TYR A 83 -0.03 -4.16 -7.34
CA TYR A 83 -1.12 -3.48 -6.65
C TYR A 83 -0.58 -2.23 -5.94
N ARG A 84 -1.31 -1.13 -6.00
CA ARG A 84 -0.98 0.12 -5.29
C ARG A 84 -2.20 0.67 -4.57
N CYS A 85 -1.98 1.23 -3.39
CA CYS A 85 -2.94 2.16 -2.81
C CYS A 85 -2.24 3.35 -2.17
N ARG A 86 -2.94 4.49 -2.16
CA ARG A 86 -2.57 5.67 -1.38
C ARG A 86 -3.64 5.92 -0.33
N VAL A 87 -3.22 6.05 0.91
CA VAL A 87 -4.12 6.24 2.05
C VAL A 87 -3.65 7.42 2.91
N ARG A 88 -4.60 8.20 3.42
CA ARG A 88 -4.32 9.38 4.24
C ARG A 88 -4.92 9.25 5.64
N PHE A 89 -4.19 9.68 6.65
CA PHE A 89 -4.73 9.85 8.00
C PHE A 89 -5.78 10.98 8.02
N LYS A 90 -6.81 10.84 8.86
CA LYS A 90 -7.78 11.93 9.04
C LYS A 90 -7.14 13.06 9.83
N THR A 91 -7.55 14.29 9.51
CA THR A 91 -7.09 15.49 10.21
C THR A 91 -7.91 15.76 11.45
#